data_AF-A0A075I5G7-F1
#
_entry.id   AF-A0A075I5G7-F1
#
_cell.length_a   1.000
_cell.length_b   1.000
_cell.length_c   1.000
_cell.angle_alpha   90.00
_cell.angle_beta   90.00
_cell.angle_gamma   90.00
#
_symmetry.space_group_name_H-M   'P 1'
#
loop_
_entity.id
_entity.type
_entity.pdbx_description
1 polymer ?
#
loop_
_entity_poly.entity_id
_entity_poly.type
_entity_poly.pdbx_seq_one_letter_code
_entity_poly.pdbx_strand_id
1 'polypeptide(L)'
;MKLWGKFFLATLTLSLLSYGISDAAFAAVEPISVTTNKEFYSEGATITISGFVKDFDTSDDMRSMDVTIMVIAPNGNLVTVAQVSPGSDGNYSTTMVAGGMVNVEGDYTVKAKWGAQANQTEFKYGGSSGVPPVVDEVPEQTQTEVIEIDEEPDVDEEPVIQSAQPTCGSGTVLKNGICVVEDEKKGGGCLIATAAFGSEMAPQVQFLREIRDNTVLQTESGTSFMTGFNQFYYSFSPVVADYERENPAFKEAVKIAITPMLTSLAILNYVDIDSEEEMLGYGIGIILLNIGMYFVAPAVIIFKIRNRK
;
A
#
# COMPACT_ATOMS: atom_id res chain seq x y z
N MET A 1 -13.11 -22.52 49.57
CA MET A 1 -12.77 -22.08 48.20
C MET A 1 -13.96 -21.90 47.25
N LYS A 2 -15.24 -21.85 47.70
CA LYS A 2 -16.41 -21.76 46.80
C LYS A 2 -17.11 -20.39 46.68
N LEU A 3 -16.75 -19.40 47.51
CA LEU A 3 -17.38 -18.06 47.45
C LEU A 3 -16.58 -17.02 46.62
N TRP A 4 -15.26 -17.17 46.49
CA TRP A 4 -14.43 -16.20 45.77
C TRP A 4 -14.51 -16.29 44.23
N GLY A 5 -14.80 -17.48 43.68
CA GLY A 5 -14.97 -17.63 42.22
C GLY A 5 -16.23 -16.95 41.68
N LYS A 6 -17.26 -16.74 42.52
CA LYS A 6 -18.50 -16.08 42.11
C LYS A 6 -18.40 -14.55 42.09
N PHE A 7 -17.51 -13.97 42.90
CA PHE A 7 -17.24 -12.52 42.88
C PHE A 7 -16.38 -12.12 41.67
N PHE A 8 -15.43 -12.97 41.26
CA PHE A 8 -14.62 -12.72 40.06
C PHE A 8 -15.41 -12.80 38.74
N LEU A 9 -16.45 -13.64 38.69
CA LEU A 9 -17.27 -13.77 37.48
C LEU A 9 -18.21 -12.57 37.29
N ALA A 10 -18.70 -11.97 38.37
CA ALA A 10 -19.57 -10.79 38.32
C ALA A 10 -18.82 -9.50 37.95
N THR A 11 -17.54 -9.36 38.32
CA THR A 11 -16.71 -8.22 37.92
C THR A 11 -16.21 -8.33 36.48
N LEU A 12 -16.03 -9.56 35.96
CA LEU A 12 -15.69 -9.79 34.56
C LEU A 12 -16.87 -9.50 33.61
N THR A 13 -18.11 -9.77 34.03
CA THR A 13 -19.30 -9.44 33.21
C THR A 13 -19.64 -7.95 33.21
N LEU A 14 -19.27 -7.19 34.25
CA LEU A 14 -19.54 -5.75 34.32
C LEU A 14 -18.49 -4.90 33.55
N SER A 15 -17.31 -5.44 33.29
CA SER A 15 -16.28 -4.81 32.44
C SER A 15 -16.53 -5.00 30.94
N LEU A 16 -17.29 -6.02 30.54
CA LEU A 16 -17.71 -6.24 29.15
C LEU A 16 -18.88 -5.33 28.71
N LEU A 17 -19.61 -4.73 29.66
CA LEU A 17 -20.72 -3.81 29.37
C LEU A 17 -20.30 -2.33 29.28
N SER A 18 -19.04 -2.00 29.62
CA SER A 18 -18.50 -0.63 29.47
C SER A 18 -17.75 -0.40 28.16
N TYR A 19 -17.67 -1.40 27.28
CA TYR A 19 -17.15 -1.28 25.89
C TYR A 19 -18.29 -1.26 24.86
N GLY A 20 -19.43 -0.70 25.25
CA GLY A 20 -20.51 -0.39 24.32
C GLY A 20 -20.79 1.10 24.39
N ILE A 21 -20.94 1.70 23.21
CA ILE A 21 -21.38 3.07 22.96
C ILE A 21 -20.26 4.12 22.97
N SER A 22 -19.53 4.20 21.86
CA SER A 22 -19.01 5.47 21.32
C SER A 22 -18.95 5.35 19.80
N ASP A 23 -20.09 5.08 19.19
CA ASP A 23 -20.25 5.20 17.74
C ASP A 23 -20.53 6.69 17.43
N ALA A 24 -19.46 7.48 17.55
CA ALA A 24 -19.43 8.80 16.96
C ALA A 24 -18.77 8.62 15.60
N ALA A 25 -19.60 8.37 14.58
CA ALA A 25 -19.18 8.44 13.19
C ALA A 25 -18.75 9.88 12.89
N PHE A 26 -17.47 10.18 13.13
CA PHE A 26 -16.82 11.31 12.51
C PHE A 26 -16.69 10.96 11.04
N ALA A 27 -17.36 11.71 10.17
CA ALA A 27 -17.09 11.66 8.74
C ALA A 27 -15.62 12.11 8.52
N ALA A 28 -14.71 11.15 8.53
CA ALA A 28 -13.32 11.36 8.17
C ALA A 28 -13.31 11.71 6.69
N VAL A 29 -13.13 12.99 6.38
CA VAL A 29 -12.92 13.43 4.99
C VAL A 29 -11.61 12.83 4.52
N GLU A 30 -11.70 11.96 3.51
CA GLU A 30 -10.58 11.21 2.96
C GLU A 30 -9.46 12.17 2.49
N PRO A 31 -8.17 11.86 2.71
CA PRO A 31 -7.06 12.75 2.36
C PRO A 31 -6.91 13.00 0.86
N ILE A 32 -7.39 12.09 0.03
CA ILE A 32 -7.51 12.25 -1.41
C ILE A 32 -8.85 11.68 -1.85
N SER A 33 -9.58 12.40 -2.71
CA SER A 33 -10.80 11.92 -3.33
C SER A 33 -10.56 11.68 -4.82
N VAL A 34 -11.27 10.73 -5.43
CA VAL A 34 -11.27 10.53 -6.88
C VAL A 34 -12.67 10.18 -7.35
N THR A 35 -13.11 10.82 -8.42
CA THR A 35 -14.40 10.58 -9.07
C THR A 35 -14.25 10.69 -10.59
N THR A 36 -15.22 10.13 -11.30
CA THR A 36 -15.40 10.35 -12.73
C THR A 36 -16.63 11.21 -12.98
N ASN A 37 -16.69 11.89 -14.12
CA ASN A 37 -17.84 12.74 -14.46
C ASN A 37 -19.14 11.94 -14.72
N LYS A 38 -19.06 10.64 -15.03
CA LYS A 38 -20.18 9.72 -15.24
C LYS A 38 -19.84 8.34 -14.70
N GLU A 39 -20.86 7.55 -14.39
CA GLU A 39 -20.69 6.13 -14.00
C GLU A 39 -20.66 5.19 -15.21
N PHE A 40 -21.13 5.63 -16.38
CA PHE A 40 -21.20 4.82 -17.60
C PHE A 40 -20.74 5.60 -18.84
N TYR A 41 -19.92 4.94 -19.67
CA TYR A 41 -19.35 5.50 -20.90
C TYR A 41 -19.54 4.56 -22.09
N SER A 42 -19.81 5.15 -23.26
CA SER A 42 -19.79 4.49 -24.57
C SER A 42 -18.48 4.78 -25.31
N GLU A 43 -18.18 4.01 -26.36
CA GLU A 43 -17.04 4.27 -27.25
C GLU A 43 -17.04 5.73 -27.75
N GLY A 44 -15.86 6.36 -27.75
CA GLY A 44 -15.62 7.77 -28.08
C GLY A 44 -15.94 8.78 -26.98
N ALA A 45 -16.55 8.38 -25.85
CA ALA A 45 -16.92 9.31 -24.79
C ALA A 45 -15.69 9.85 -24.04
N THR A 46 -15.71 11.12 -23.64
CA THR A 46 -14.65 11.69 -22.78
C THR A 46 -14.90 11.34 -21.33
N ILE A 47 -13.95 10.64 -20.72
CA ILE A 47 -13.88 10.33 -19.30
C ILE A 47 -13.02 11.42 -18.64
N THR A 48 -13.65 12.22 -17.79
CA THR A 48 -12.97 13.18 -16.92
C THR A 48 -12.82 12.55 -15.55
N ILE A 49 -11.57 12.41 -15.10
CA ILE A 49 -11.20 11.93 -13.79
C ILE A 49 -10.76 13.14 -12.98
N SER A 50 -11.40 13.39 -11.85
CA SER A 50 -11.11 14.54 -11.00
C SER A 50 -11.10 14.15 -9.53
N GLY A 51 -10.47 14.98 -8.72
CA GLY A 51 -10.38 14.75 -7.30
C GLY A 51 -9.82 15.94 -6.55
N PHE A 52 -9.73 15.77 -5.24
CA PHE A 52 -9.20 16.77 -4.33
C PHE A 52 -8.16 16.13 -3.42
N VAL A 53 -7.04 16.82 -3.24
CA VAL A 53 -5.99 16.48 -2.29
C VAL A 53 -6.09 17.41 -1.09
N LYS A 54 -6.35 16.84 0.08
CA LYS A 54 -6.41 17.57 1.33
C LYS A 54 -5.01 17.99 1.76
N ASP A 55 -4.91 19.22 2.26
CA ASP A 55 -3.66 19.81 2.77
C ASP A 55 -2.54 19.83 1.72
N PHE A 56 -2.88 19.92 0.42
CA PHE A 56 -1.90 20.16 -0.63
C PHE A 56 -1.24 21.54 -0.41
N ASP A 57 0.10 21.55 -0.41
CA ASP A 57 0.86 22.76 -0.15
C ASP A 57 2.07 22.83 -1.09
N THR A 58 2.03 23.78 -2.02
CA THR A 58 3.12 24.03 -2.98
C THR A 58 4.42 24.53 -2.34
N SER A 59 4.39 24.95 -1.08
CA SER A 59 5.56 25.45 -0.34
C SER A 59 6.28 24.37 0.49
N ASP A 60 5.68 23.19 0.61
CA ASP A 60 6.22 22.05 1.34
C ASP A 60 6.56 20.94 0.34
N ASP A 61 7.85 20.66 0.16
CA ASP A 61 8.34 19.64 -0.79
C ASP A 61 7.72 18.24 -0.55
N MET A 62 7.25 17.96 0.68
CA MET A 62 6.58 16.69 1.00
C MET A 62 5.09 16.68 0.63
N ARG A 63 4.49 17.84 0.38
CA ARG A 63 3.06 18.03 0.07
C ARG A 63 2.81 18.66 -1.30
N SER A 64 3.86 18.99 -2.06
CA SER A 64 3.78 19.50 -3.43
C SER A 64 3.92 18.42 -4.50
N MET A 65 3.61 17.16 -4.18
CA MET A 65 3.78 16.02 -5.08
C MET A 65 2.61 15.87 -6.07
N ASP A 66 2.90 15.30 -7.23
CA ASP A 66 1.89 14.95 -8.23
C ASP A 66 1.00 13.78 -7.77
N VAL A 67 -0.26 13.82 -8.21
CA VAL A 67 -1.21 12.71 -8.07
C VAL A 67 -0.97 11.74 -9.22
N THR A 68 -0.73 10.48 -8.91
CA THR A 68 -0.67 9.39 -9.89
C THR A 68 -2.05 8.76 -10.03
N ILE A 69 -2.61 8.78 -11.23
CA ILE A 69 -3.89 8.18 -11.60
C ILE A 69 -3.60 6.94 -12.44
N MET A 70 -4.10 5.78 -12.03
CA MET A 70 -3.99 4.53 -12.77
C MET A 70 -5.38 4.03 -13.13
N VAL A 71 -5.58 3.69 -14.39
CA VAL A 71 -6.83 3.07 -14.86
C VAL A 71 -6.57 1.60 -15.17
N ILE A 72 -7.37 0.73 -14.60
CA ILE A 72 -7.22 -0.73 -14.68
C ILE A 72 -8.50 -1.29 -15.33
N ALA A 73 -8.31 -2.12 -16.36
CA ALA A 73 -9.41 -2.76 -17.08
C ALA A 73 -10.01 -3.93 -16.28
N PRO A 74 -11.24 -4.39 -16.61
CA PRO A 74 -11.91 -5.50 -15.93
C PRO A 74 -11.11 -6.81 -15.94
N ASN A 75 -10.23 -6.99 -16.92
CA ASN A 75 -9.33 -8.14 -17.04
C ASN A 75 -8.05 -8.02 -16.18
N GLY A 76 -7.92 -6.94 -15.40
CA GLY A 76 -6.76 -6.65 -14.56
C GLY A 76 -5.59 -5.98 -15.30
N ASN A 77 -5.71 -5.73 -16.60
CA ASN A 77 -4.65 -5.06 -17.36
C ASN A 77 -4.64 -3.56 -17.07
N LEU A 78 -3.43 -2.99 -17.02
CA LEU A 78 -3.27 -1.56 -16.90
C LEU A 78 -3.61 -0.89 -18.24
N VAL A 79 -4.52 0.09 -18.19
CA VAL A 79 -4.96 0.88 -19.35
C VAL A 79 -4.06 2.09 -19.51
N THR A 80 -3.91 2.89 -18.45
CA THR A 80 -3.10 4.11 -18.49
C THR A 80 -2.62 4.51 -17.11
N VAL A 81 -1.53 5.29 -17.08
CA VAL A 81 -1.04 6.01 -15.91
C VAL A 81 -0.87 7.47 -16.29
N ALA A 82 -1.45 8.37 -15.50
CA ALA A 82 -1.27 9.81 -15.62
C ALA A 82 -0.69 10.37 -14.32
N GLN A 83 0.18 11.37 -14.43
CA GLN A 83 0.64 12.17 -13.28
C GLN A 83 0.12 13.59 -13.45
N VAL A 84 -0.58 14.08 -12.43
CA VAL A 84 -1.26 15.38 -12.46
C VAL A 84 -0.84 16.16 -11.22
N SER A 85 -0.21 17.31 -11.41
CA SER A 85 0.05 18.26 -10.33
C SER A 85 -1.26 18.91 -9.87
N PRO A 86 -1.66 18.80 -8.59
CA PRO A 86 -2.82 19.53 -8.08
C PRO A 86 -2.65 21.05 -8.22
N GLY A 87 -3.78 21.74 -8.36
CA GLY A 87 -3.84 23.20 -8.25
C GLY A 87 -3.53 23.66 -6.82
N SER A 88 -3.33 24.97 -6.64
CA SER A 88 -3.10 25.56 -5.30
C SER A 88 -4.28 25.37 -4.34
N ASP A 89 -5.44 25.03 -4.87
CA ASP A 89 -6.66 24.66 -4.14
C ASP A 89 -6.74 23.16 -3.84
N GLY A 90 -5.73 22.36 -4.21
CA GLY A 90 -5.70 20.90 -4.02
C GLY A 90 -6.52 20.12 -5.05
N ASN A 91 -7.24 20.79 -5.96
CA ASN A 91 -8.01 20.09 -6.99
C ASN A 91 -7.10 19.60 -8.11
N TYR A 92 -7.40 18.41 -8.64
CA TYR A 92 -6.73 17.87 -9.81
C TYR A 92 -7.75 17.28 -10.78
N SER A 93 -7.41 17.28 -12.07
CA SER A 93 -8.27 16.72 -13.11
C SER A 93 -7.45 16.29 -14.32
N THR A 94 -7.87 15.20 -14.94
CA THR A 94 -7.34 14.72 -16.22
C THR A 94 -8.47 14.13 -17.06
N THR A 95 -8.25 14.04 -18.36
CA THR A 95 -9.22 13.48 -19.31
C THR A 95 -8.60 12.36 -20.12
N MET A 96 -9.42 11.38 -20.48
CA MET A 96 -9.08 10.35 -21.46
C MET A 96 -10.32 10.00 -22.30
N VAL A 97 -10.11 9.37 -23.45
CA VAL A 97 -11.20 8.92 -24.32
C VAL A 97 -11.51 7.44 -24.03
N ALA A 98 -12.79 7.13 -23.88
CA ALA A 98 -13.30 5.77 -23.80
C ALA A 98 -13.18 5.13 -25.19
N GLY A 99 -12.12 4.35 -25.40
CA GLY A 99 -11.79 3.75 -26.68
C GLY A 99 -10.28 3.46 -26.76
N GLY A 100 -9.86 2.68 -27.75
CA GLY A 100 -8.44 2.31 -27.92
C GLY A 100 -7.93 1.35 -26.84
N MET A 101 -7.32 1.86 -25.76
CA MET A 101 -6.85 1.04 -24.63
C MET A 101 -8.01 0.67 -23.67
N VAL A 102 -9.07 1.47 -23.63
CA VAL A 102 -10.36 1.12 -22.99
C VAL A 102 -11.19 0.37 -24.02
N ASN A 103 -10.96 -0.94 -24.17
CA ASN A 103 -11.56 -1.76 -25.23
C ASN A 103 -12.30 -3.01 -24.73
N VAL A 104 -12.25 -3.28 -23.43
CA VAL A 104 -12.96 -4.40 -22.79
C VAL A 104 -14.26 -3.88 -22.18
N GLU A 105 -15.39 -4.47 -22.51
CA GLU A 105 -16.66 -4.15 -21.83
C GLU A 105 -16.60 -4.57 -20.35
N GLY A 106 -17.03 -3.69 -19.45
CA GLY A 106 -17.09 -3.98 -18.00
C GLY A 106 -16.74 -2.79 -17.12
N ASP A 107 -16.48 -3.08 -15.85
CA ASP A 107 -16.19 -2.11 -14.81
C ASP A 107 -14.67 -1.86 -14.72
N TYR A 108 -14.27 -0.62 -14.94
CA TYR A 108 -12.88 -0.15 -14.87
C TYR A 108 -12.64 0.48 -13.52
N THR A 109 -11.48 0.19 -12.92
CA THR A 109 -11.07 0.79 -11.65
C THR A 109 -10.10 1.94 -11.92
N VAL A 110 -10.42 3.12 -11.38
CA VAL A 110 -9.54 4.30 -11.37
C VAL A 110 -8.95 4.43 -9.97
N LYS A 111 -7.63 4.27 -9.85
CA LYS A 111 -6.89 4.44 -8.60
C LYS A 111 -6.12 5.76 -8.63
N ALA A 112 -6.37 6.65 -7.67
CA ALA A 112 -5.59 7.85 -7.45
C ALA A 112 -4.65 7.66 -6.26
N LYS A 113 -3.41 8.11 -6.40
CA LYS A 113 -2.39 8.03 -5.36
C LYS A 113 -1.66 9.35 -5.22
N TRP A 114 -1.52 9.83 -4.00
CA TRP A 114 -0.75 11.01 -3.64
C TRP A 114 0.13 10.69 -2.43
N GLY A 115 1.43 10.53 -2.68
CA GLY A 115 2.36 10.08 -1.64
C GLY A 115 2.01 8.68 -1.13
N ALA A 116 1.70 8.61 0.17
CA ALA A 116 1.22 7.38 0.82
C ALA A 116 -0.31 7.22 0.74
N GLN A 117 -1.05 8.29 0.43
CA GLN A 117 -2.51 8.28 0.38
C GLN A 117 -2.98 7.72 -0.95
N ALA A 118 -4.04 6.92 -0.93
CA ALA A 118 -4.66 6.41 -2.14
C ALA A 118 -6.17 6.31 -1.95
N ASN A 119 -6.88 6.47 -3.07
CA ASN A 119 -8.32 6.26 -3.14
C ASN A 119 -8.67 5.70 -4.52
N GLN A 120 -9.86 5.14 -4.68
CA GLN A 120 -10.28 4.57 -5.95
C GLN A 120 -11.77 4.78 -6.21
N THR A 121 -12.11 4.80 -7.48
CA THR A 121 -13.49 4.84 -7.97
C THR A 121 -13.63 3.91 -9.17
N GLU A 122 -14.84 3.62 -9.59
CA GLU A 122 -15.12 2.74 -10.72
C GLU A 122 -16.03 3.42 -11.72
N PHE A 123 -15.82 3.13 -13.00
CA PHE A 123 -16.75 3.48 -14.07
C PHE A 123 -16.98 2.30 -14.99
N LYS A 124 -18.16 2.25 -15.61
CA LYS A 124 -18.56 1.20 -16.51
C LYS A 124 -18.38 1.59 -17.97
N TYR A 125 -17.84 0.67 -18.77
CA TYR A 125 -17.69 0.84 -20.20
C TYR A 125 -18.56 -0.15 -20.98
N GLY A 126 -19.42 0.36 -21.85
CA GLY A 126 -20.39 -0.43 -22.62
C GLY A 126 -19.87 -1.07 -23.92
N GLY A 127 -18.59 -0.88 -24.26
CA GLY A 127 -18.00 -1.42 -25.49
C GLY A 127 -18.41 -0.71 -26.78
N SER A 128 -17.79 -1.10 -27.90
CA SER A 128 -18.00 -0.50 -29.23
C SER A 128 -19.39 -0.77 -29.86
N SER A 129 -20.27 -1.53 -29.19
CA SER A 129 -21.62 -1.86 -29.71
C SER A 129 -22.75 -1.54 -28.72
N GLY A 130 -22.45 -0.88 -27.60
CA GLY A 130 -23.44 -0.55 -26.58
C GLY A 130 -24.31 0.64 -26.98
N VAL A 131 -25.58 0.38 -27.30
CA VAL A 131 -26.63 1.42 -27.30
C VAL A 131 -26.74 1.96 -25.87
N PRO A 132 -26.62 3.28 -25.63
CA PRO A 132 -26.65 3.84 -24.29
C PRO A 132 -28.00 3.56 -23.59
N PRO A 133 -28.02 3.20 -22.30
CA PRO A 133 -29.22 3.40 -21.50
C PRO A 133 -29.51 4.90 -21.42
N VAL A 134 -30.74 5.28 -21.77
CA VAL A 134 -31.22 6.67 -21.74
C VAL A 134 -31.27 7.13 -20.28
N VAL A 135 -30.36 8.02 -19.90
CA VAL A 135 -30.47 8.84 -18.68
C VAL A 135 -30.81 10.25 -19.16
N ASP A 136 -31.97 10.74 -18.72
CA ASP A 136 -32.50 12.07 -19.04
C ASP A 136 -31.59 13.16 -18.44
N GLU A 137 -30.72 13.76 -19.27
CA GLU A 137 -30.05 15.03 -18.96
C GLU A 137 -30.70 16.18 -19.75
N VAL A 138 -31.13 17.18 -18.99
CA VAL A 138 -31.62 18.49 -19.45
C VAL A 138 -30.50 19.21 -20.21
N PRO A 139 -30.75 19.81 -21.40
CA PRO A 139 -29.69 20.29 -22.27
C PRO A 139 -29.24 21.71 -21.90
N GLU A 140 -27.93 21.93 -21.87
CA GLU A 140 -27.32 23.23 -22.12
C GLU A 140 -26.44 23.16 -23.37
N GLN A 141 -26.36 24.29 -24.07
CA GLN A 141 -26.35 24.40 -25.51
C GLN A 141 -25.03 24.99 -26.03
N THR A 142 -24.53 24.45 -27.17
CA THR A 142 -23.75 25.13 -28.25
C THR A 142 -22.29 25.60 -27.93
N GLN A 143 -21.26 25.62 -28.82
CA GLN A 143 -21.03 25.53 -30.28
C GLN A 143 -19.70 24.75 -30.49
N THR A 144 -19.58 23.74 -31.35
CA THR A 144 -19.22 23.78 -32.80
C THR A 144 -18.20 24.85 -33.21
N GLU A 145 -16.94 24.45 -33.35
CA GLU A 145 -16.03 25.02 -34.35
C GLU A 145 -15.26 23.88 -35.03
N VAL A 146 -15.36 23.87 -36.36
CA VAL A 146 -14.79 22.88 -37.29
C VAL A 146 -13.45 23.42 -37.76
N ILE A 147 -12.38 22.64 -37.63
CA ILE A 147 -11.16 22.82 -38.43
C ILE A 147 -10.76 21.46 -38.99
N GLU A 148 -11.06 21.26 -40.27
CA GLU A 148 -10.42 20.27 -41.13
C GLU A 148 -8.96 20.68 -41.35
N ILE A 149 -8.00 19.79 -41.09
CA ILE A 149 -6.76 19.73 -41.87
C ILE A 149 -6.43 18.25 -42.12
N ASP A 150 -6.47 17.93 -43.40
CA ASP A 150 -5.99 16.76 -44.13
C ASP A 150 -4.44 16.78 -44.18
N GLU A 151 -3.79 15.66 -43.82
CA GLU A 151 -2.84 14.95 -44.69
C GLU A 151 -2.12 13.83 -43.92
N GLU A 152 -1.96 12.71 -44.61
CA GLU A 152 -1.35 11.46 -44.20
C GLU A 152 0.15 11.41 -44.65
N PRO A 153 0.87 10.30 -44.45
CA PRO A 153 2.04 10.17 -43.57
C PRO A 153 3.38 10.20 -44.32
N ASP A 154 4.50 10.31 -43.59
CA ASP A 154 5.79 9.98 -44.18
C ASP A 154 6.85 9.47 -43.19
N VAL A 155 7.52 8.42 -43.68
CA VAL A 155 8.87 7.91 -43.39
C VAL A 155 9.11 7.02 -42.16
N ASP A 156 9.23 5.73 -42.49
CA ASP A 156 10.00 4.69 -41.80
C ASP A 156 11.46 5.10 -41.53
N GLU A 157 11.93 4.93 -40.29
CA GLU A 157 13.36 4.70 -40.03
C GLU A 157 13.54 3.39 -39.25
N GLU A 158 14.38 2.51 -39.81
CA GLU A 158 14.80 1.22 -39.25
C GLU A 158 15.56 1.37 -37.92
N PRO A 159 15.56 0.33 -37.06
CA PRO A 159 16.12 0.42 -35.72
C PRO A 159 17.65 0.28 -35.73
N VAL A 160 18.34 1.27 -35.18
CA VAL A 160 19.78 1.17 -34.86
C VAL A 160 19.96 0.21 -33.68
N ILE A 161 20.59 -0.94 -33.96
CA ILE A 161 21.12 -1.85 -32.94
C ILE A 161 22.17 -1.12 -32.10
N GLN A 162 21.90 -0.94 -30.80
CA GLN A 162 22.92 -0.52 -29.85
C GLN A 162 23.04 -1.53 -28.69
N SER A 163 24.04 -2.38 -28.85
CA SER A 163 24.89 -3.04 -27.84
C SER A 163 24.31 -3.33 -26.45
N ALA A 164 24.35 -4.61 -26.08
CA ALA A 164 24.17 -5.13 -24.73
C ALA A 164 24.87 -4.27 -23.66
N GLN A 165 24.08 -3.59 -22.84
CA GLN A 165 24.56 -2.89 -21.64
C GLN A 165 24.88 -3.91 -20.54
N PRO A 166 25.93 -3.69 -19.72
CA PRO A 166 26.24 -4.55 -18.59
C PRO A 166 25.11 -4.48 -17.56
N THR A 167 24.57 -5.63 -17.18
CA THR A 167 23.57 -5.73 -16.10
C THR A 167 24.28 -5.58 -14.76
N CYS A 168 23.92 -4.52 -14.03
CA CYS A 168 24.33 -4.36 -12.64
C CYS A 168 23.60 -5.38 -11.74
N GLY A 169 24.26 -5.80 -10.66
CA GLY A 169 23.68 -6.76 -9.70
C GLY A 169 22.47 -6.18 -8.95
N SER A 170 21.68 -7.07 -8.33
CA SER A 170 20.49 -6.67 -7.56
C SER A 170 20.82 -5.59 -6.52
N GLY A 171 20.08 -4.47 -6.56
CA GLY A 171 20.25 -3.32 -5.67
C GLY A 171 21.18 -2.21 -6.19
N THR A 172 21.65 -2.31 -7.43
CA THR A 172 22.47 -1.28 -8.06
C THR A 172 21.94 -0.91 -9.44
N VAL A 173 21.99 0.38 -9.77
CA VAL A 173 21.59 0.91 -11.07
C VAL A 173 22.82 1.36 -11.84
N LEU A 174 22.79 1.18 -13.16
CA LEU A 174 23.87 1.62 -14.04
C LEU A 174 23.75 3.14 -14.24
N LYS A 175 24.54 3.93 -13.50
CA LYS A 175 24.70 5.37 -13.79
C LYS A 175 26.08 5.63 -14.36
N ASN A 176 26.13 6.21 -15.56
CA ASN A 176 27.38 6.56 -16.25
C ASN A 176 28.36 5.38 -16.46
N GLY A 177 27.84 4.18 -16.73
CA GLY A 177 28.68 2.98 -16.94
C GLY A 177 29.29 2.41 -15.66
N ILE A 178 28.91 2.91 -14.49
CA ILE A 178 29.31 2.42 -13.17
C ILE A 178 28.05 1.96 -12.45
N CYS A 179 28.10 0.78 -11.85
CA CYS A 179 27.03 0.32 -10.98
C CYS A 179 27.09 1.11 -9.68
N VAL A 180 26.09 1.97 -9.46
CA VAL A 180 25.94 2.75 -8.24
C VAL A 180 24.75 2.20 -7.46
N VAL A 181 24.84 2.26 -6.13
CA VAL A 181 23.69 1.98 -5.27
C VAL A 181 22.67 3.11 -5.52
N GLU A 182 21.43 2.76 -5.80
CA GLU A 182 20.39 3.76 -6.06
C GLU A 182 20.11 4.54 -4.76
N ASP A 183 20.33 5.86 -4.77
CA ASP A 183 20.14 6.73 -3.59
C ASP A 183 18.67 7.05 -3.26
N GLU A 184 17.71 6.36 -3.90
CA GLU A 184 16.28 6.56 -3.67
C GLU A 184 15.71 5.36 -2.91
N LYS A 185 15.33 5.62 -1.64
CA LYS A 185 14.73 4.73 -0.63
C LYS A 185 15.69 3.76 0.08
N LYS A 186 16.43 4.30 1.06
CA LYS A 186 17.13 3.57 2.15
C LYS A 186 16.23 2.65 3.03
N GLY A 187 15.01 2.33 2.62
CA GLY A 187 14.09 1.58 3.45
C GLY A 187 13.01 0.87 2.65
N GLY A 188 13.14 -0.44 2.54
CA GLY A 188 12.11 -1.30 1.96
C GLY A 188 12.40 -2.80 2.12
N GLY A 189 13.67 -3.17 2.33
CA GLY A 189 14.07 -4.57 2.51
C GLY A 189 14.05 -5.03 3.98
N CYS A 190 13.59 -6.26 4.22
CA CYS A 190 13.76 -6.93 5.51
C CYS A 190 15.20 -7.45 5.65
N LEU A 191 16.19 -6.56 5.81
CA LEU A 191 17.63 -6.87 5.77
C LEU A 191 18.05 -8.00 6.73
N ILE A 192 17.63 -7.92 8.00
CA ILE A 192 17.95 -8.93 9.02
C ILE A 192 17.31 -10.28 8.64
N ALA A 193 16.02 -10.28 8.26
CA ALA A 193 15.36 -11.53 7.87
C ALA A 193 15.99 -12.13 6.59
N THR A 194 16.38 -11.28 5.65
CA THR A 194 17.06 -11.68 4.41
C THR A 194 18.41 -12.33 4.71
N ALA A 195 19.20 -11.76 5.63
CA ALA A 195 20.46 -12.35 6.07
C ALA A 195 20.25 -13.68 6.82
N ALA A 196 19.27 -13.74 7.71
CA ALA A 196 18.90 -14.94 8.48
C ALA A 196 18.41 -16.10 7.61
N PHE A 197 17.55 -15.83 6.63
CA PHE A 197 16.92 -16.83 5.77
C PHE A 197 17.63 -17.02 4.41
N GLY A 198 18.60 -16.16 4.09
CA GLY A 198 19.53 -16.31 2.97
C GLY A 198 19.04 -15.79 1.62
N SER A 199 17.79 -15.33 1.51
CA SER A 199 17.26 -14.75 0.27
C SER A 199 16.08 -13.83 0.56
N GLU A 200 15.94 -12.76 -0.23
CA GLU A 200 14.73 -11.94 -0.23
C GLU A 200 13.51 -12.71 -0.74
N MET A 201 13.74 -13.76 -1.54
CA MET A 201 12.71 -14.67 -2.06
C MET A 201 12.43 -15.84 -1.12
N ALA A 202 13.04 -15.88 0.07
CA ALA A 202 12.74 -16.90 1.05
C ALA A 202 11.27 -16.77 1.51
N PRO A 203 10.53 -17.87 1.69
CA PRO A 203 9.11 -17.82 2.07
C PRO A 203 8.82 -16.99 3.32
N GLN A 204 9.73 -17.02 4.30
CA GLN A 204 9.60 -16.25 5.54
C GLN A 204 9.73 -14.74 5.31
N VAL A 205 10.57 -14.34 4.36
CA VAL A 205 10.78 -12.93 4.02
C VAL A 205 9.63 -12.42 3.16
N GLN A 206 9.14 -13.24 2.23
CA GLN A 206 7.96 -12.92 1.42
C GLN A 206 6.71 -12.81 2.30
N PHE A 207 6.52 -13.72 3.27
CA PHE A 207 5.46 -13.62 4.25
C PHE A 207 5.47 -12.28 5.02
N LEU A 208 6.64 -11.81 5.46
CA LEU A 208 6.76 -10.49 6.10
C LEU A 208 6.38 -9.35 5.16
N ARG A 209 6.75 -9.44 3.88
CA ARG A 209 6.41 -8.44 2.85
C ARG A 209 4.92 -8.43 2.56
N GLU A 210 4.29 -9.59 2.43
CA GLU A 210 2.86 -9.73 2.21
C GLU A 210 2.06 -9.14 3.38
N ILE A 211 2.39 -9.49 4.63
CA ILE A 211 1.75 -8.89 5.81
C ILE A 211 1.95 -7.38 5.83
N ARG A 212 3.16 -6.89 5.56
CA ARG A 212 3.42 -5.46 5.53
C ARG A 212 2.58 -4.77 4.44
N ASP A 213 2.67 -5.27 3.21
CA ASP A 213 2.14 -4.59 2.02
C ASP A 213 0.61 -4.74 1.91
N ASN A 214 0.07 -5.90 2.25
CA ASN A 214 -1.35 -6.22 2.07
C ASN A 214 -2.18 -6.08 3.35
N THR A 215 -1.56 -5.97 4.52
CA THR A 215 -2.29 -5.84 5.79
C THR A 215 -1.93 -4.54 6.48
N VAL A 216 -0.67 -4.36 6.88
CA VAL A 216 -0.25 -3.22 7.72
C VAL A 216 -0.35 -1.89 6.97
N LEU A 217 0.16 -1.82 5.74
CA LEU A 217 0.17 -0.59 4.93
C LEU A 217 -1.19 -0.25 4.31
N GLN A 218 -2.20 -1.11 4.46
CA GLN A 218 -3.56 -0.82 4.02
C GLN A 218 -4.33 0.06 5.02
N THR A 219 -3.73 0.40 6.17
CA THR A 219 -4.35 1.19 7.24
C THR A 219 -3.50 2.41 7.59
N GLU A 220 -4.12 3.49 8.08
CA GLU A 220 -3.40 4.70 8.50
C GLU A 220 -2.50 4.40 9.72
N SER A 221 -3.07 3.69 10.71
CA SER A 221 -2.38 3.30 11.93
C SER A 221 -1.16 2.41 11.66
N GLY A 222 -1.28 1.43 10.76
CA GLY A 222 -0.18 0.57 10.35
C GLY A 222 0.89 1.31 9.55
N THR A 223 0.50 2.26 8.69
CA THR A 223 1.45 3.08 7.92
C THR A 223 2.25 4.02 8.83
N SER A 224 1.61 4.65 9.81
CA SER A 224 2.27 5.49 10.81
C SER A 224 3.24 4.68 11.67
N PHE A 225 2.82 3.49 12.14
CA PHE A 225 3.68 2.55 12.84
C PHE A 225 4.90 2.16 12.00
N MET A 226 4.69 1.76 10.74
CA MET A 226 5.76 1.34 9.84
C MET A 226 6.74 2.46 9.52
N THR A 227 6.29 3.72 9.48
CA THR A 227 7.17 4.87 9.30
C THR A 227 8.15 5.00 10.48
N GLY A 228 7.64 5.00 11.72
CA GLY A 228 8.47 5.05 12.91
C GLY A 228 9.36 3.81 13.07
N PHE A 229 8.79 2.63 12.83
CA PHE A 229 9.52 1.37 12.86
C PHE A 229 10.67 1.37 11.85
N ASN A 230 10.43 1.78 10.61
CA ASN A 230 11.45 1.80 9.56
C ASN A 230 12.62 2.73 9.93
N GLN A 231 12.34 3.92 10.47
CA GLN A 231 13.38 4.84 10.91
C GLN A 231 14.30 4.20 11.94
N PHE A 232 13.73 3.51 12.93
CA PHE A 232 14.50 2.80 13.94
C PHE A 232 15.20 1.56 13.35
N TYR A 233 14.48 0.72 12.61
CA TYR A 233 14.95 -0.53 12.03
C TYR A 233 16.16 -0.32 11.11
N TYR A 234 16.09 0.61 10.15
CA TYR A 234 17.18 0.87 9.21
C TYR A 234 18.38 1.59 9.84
N SER A 235 18.26 2.10 11.08
CA SER A 235 19.39 2.69 11.80
C SER A 235 20.42 1.65 12.26
N PHE A 236 20.01 0.38 12.43
CA PHE A 236 20.89 -0.69 12.91
C PHE A 236 20.87 -1.96 12.05
N SER A 237 19.81 -2.19 11.27
CA SER A 237 19.65 -3.43 10.51
C SER A 237 20.76 -3.73 9.50
N PRO A 238 21.42 -2.75 8.83
CA PRO A 238 22.55 -3.05 7.95
C PRO A 238 23.72 -3.69 8.72
N VAL A 239 24.08 -3.12 9.87
CA VAL A 239 25.20 -3.63 10.69
C VAL A 239 24.91 -5.04 11.19
N VAL A 240 23.68 -5.31 11.60
CA VAL A 240 23.27 -6.66 12.03
C VAL A 240 23.32 -7.65 10.87
N ALA A 241 22.77 -7.29 9.70
CA ALA A 241 22.77 -8.14 8.52
C ALA A 241 24.19 -8.44 8.02
N ASP A 242 25.11 -7.48 8.09
CA ASP A 242 26.53 -7.66 7.79
C ASP A 242 27.16 -8.67 8.75
N TYR A 243 26.90 -8.52 10.05
CA TYR A 243 27.42 -9.42 11.07
C TYR A 243 26.87 -10.85 10.96
N GLU A 244 25.61 -11.02 10.54
CA GLU A 244 25.02 -12.33 10.21
C GLU A 244 25.72 -13.03 9.05
N ARG A 245 26.14 -12.27 8.02
CA ARG A 245 26.86 -12.82 6.87
C ARG A 245 28.26 -13.30 7.25
N GLU A 246 28.90 -12.64 8.21
CA GLU A 246 30.23 -13.02 8.70
C GLU A 246 30.21 -14.18 9.70
N ASN A 247 29.11 -14.34 10.45
CA ASN A 247 29.04 -15.27 11.58
C ASN A 247 27.85 -16.25 11.47
N PRO A 248 28.08 -17.49 10.97
CA PRO A 248 27.03 -18.50 10.82
C PRO A 248 26.30 -18.85 12.13
N ALA A 249 27.00 -18.86 13.27
CA ALA A 249 26.38 -19.12 14.57
C ALA A 249 25.46 -17.97 15.01
N PHE A 250 25.84 -16.72 14.72
CA PHE A 250 25.00 -15.57 15.00
C PHE A 250 23.76 -15.55 14.11
N LYS A 251 23.92 -15.84 12.81
CA LYS A 251 22.80 -16.02 11.88
C LYS A 251 21.77 -17.03 12.40
N GLU A 252 22.19 -18.20 12.87
CA GLU A 252 21.26 -19.19 13.43
C GLU A 252 20.61 -18.71 14.74
N ALA A 253 21.34 -17.98 15.59
CA ALA A 253 20.77 -17.35 16.77
C ALA A 253 19.69 -16.31 16.42
N VAL A 254 19.95 -15.46 15.43
CA VAL A 254 18.98 -14.46 14.91
C VAL A 254 17.76 -15.17 14.30
N LYS A 255 17.97 -16.23 13.54
CA LYS A 255 16.89 -17.04 12.96
C LYS A 255 16.00 -17.66 14.02
N ILE A 256 16.58 -18.27 15.06
CA ILE A 256 15.84 -18.79 16.21
C ILE A 256 15.11 -17.67 16.94
N ALA A 257 15.76 -16.51 17.09
CA ALA A 257 15.17 -15.36 17.76
C ALA A 257 13.99 -14.79 16.98
N ILE A 258 14.00 -14.72 15.65
CA ILE A 258 12.92 -14.10 14.85
C ILE A 258 11.77 -15.05 14.55
N THR A 259 12.01 -16.37 14.56
CA THR A 259 10.99 -17.37 14.21
C THR A 259 9.68 -17.25 15.02
N PRO A 260 9.70 -17.06 16.36
CA PRO A 260 8.47 -16.92 17.12
C PRO A 260 7.67 -15.67 16.74
N MET A 261 8.33 -14.55 16.43
CA MET A 261 7.68 -13.36 15.90
C MET A 261 6.95 -13.63 14.58
N LEU A 262 7.58 -14.37 13.65
CA LEU A 262 6.93 -14.77 12.39
C LEU A 262 5.64 -15.56 12.64
N THR A 263 5.65 -16.48 13.61
CA THR A 263 4.45 -17.25 13.95
C THR A 263 3.35 -16.40 14.57
N SER A 264 3.69 -15.39 15.37
CA SER A 264 2.71 -14.47 15.93
C SER A 264 2.07 -13.56 14.87
N LEU A 265 2.85 -13.13 13.88
CA LEU A 265 2.37 -12.31 12.77
C LEU A 265 1.46 -13.09 11.82
N ALA A 266 1.62 -14.42 11.74
CA ALA A 266 0.78 -15.27 10.90
C ALA A 266 -0.70 -15.22 11.32
N ILE A 267 -1.00 -14.82 12.56
CA ILE A 267 -2.37 -14.61 13.06
C ILE A 267 -3.09 -13.55 12.22
N LEU A 268 -2.38 -12.52 11.73
CA LEU A 268 -2.96 -11.44 10.93
C LEU A 268 -3.53 -11.91 9.59
N ASN A 269 -3.09 -13.05 9.06
CA ASN A 269 -3.66 -13.64 7.83
C ASN A 269 -4.96 -14.40 8.06
N TYR A 270 -5.33 -14.67 9.32
CA TYR A 270 -6.54 -15.43 9.66
C TYR A 270 -7.64 -14.57 10.25
N VAL A 271 -7.40 -13.26 10.38
CA VAL A 271 -8.38 -12.30 10.87
C VAL A 271 -8.64 -11.29 9.76
N ASP A 272 -9.91 -11.10 9.43
CA ASP A 272 -10.33 -10.04 8.51
C ASP A 272 -10.28 -8.72 9.30
N ILE A 273 -9.42 -7.80 8.85
CA ILE A 273 -9.24 -6.48 9.48
C ILE A 273 -9.95 -5.46 8.60
N ASP A 274 -11.19 -5.16 8.97
CA ASP A 274 -12.07 -4.29 8.18
C ASP A 274 -12.06 -2.84 8.70
N SER A 275 -11.40 -2.59 9.84
CA SER A 275 -11.36 -1.28 10.50
C SER A 275 -9.99 -0.94 11.11
N GLU A 276 -9.74 0.37 11.30
CA GLU A 276 -8.51 0.86 11.91
C GLU A 276 -8.37 0.46 13.39
N GLU A 277 -9.49 0.40 14.11
CA GLU A 277 -9.52 0.01 15.52
C GLU A 277 -9.10 -1.46 15.70
N GLU A 278 -9.53 -2.33 14.78
CA GLU A 278 -9.12 -3.73 14.76
C GLU A 278 -7.63 -3.86 14.44
N MET A 279 -7.11 -3.13 13.45
CA MET A 279 -5.67 -3.13 13.16
C MET A 279 -4.84 -2.71 14.37
N LEU A 280 -5.25 -1.63 15.05
CA LEU A 280 -4.59 -1.17 16.26
C LEU A 280 -4.69 -2.22 17.38
N GLY A 281 -5.87 -2.81 17.58
CA GLY A 281 -6.09 -3.84 18.59
C GLY A 281 -5.23 -5.08 18.37
N TYR A 282 -5.25 -5.63 17.15
CA TYR A 282 -4.43 -6.78 16.77
C TYR A 282 -2.95 -6.45 16.78
N GLY A 283 -2.54 -5.28 16.28
CA GLY A 283 -1.16 -4.81 16.29
C GLY A 283 -0.60 -4.70 17.71
N ILE A 284 -1.33 -4.03 18.62
CA ILE A 284 -0.97 -3.95 20.04
C ILE A 284 -0.94 -5.35 20.67
N GLY A 285 -1.93 -6.19 20.36
CA GLY A 285 -2.00 -7.57 20.83
C GLY A 285 -0.77 -8.40 20.45
N ILE A 286 -0.32 -8.30 19.20
CA ILE A 286 0.88 -9.00 18.70
C ILE A 286 2.14 -8.45 19.35
N ILE A 287 2.27 -7.13 19.51
CA ILE A 287 3.41 -6.52 20.21
C ILE A 287 3.48 -7.05 21.65
N LEU A 288 2.36 -7.04 22.37
CA LEU A 288 2.29 -7.57 23.74
C LEU A 288 2.59 -9.07 23.81
N LEU A 289 2.09 -9.85 22.84
CA LEU A 289 2.37 -11.27 22.73
C LEU A 289 3.88 -11.53 22.54
N ASN A 290 4.52 -10.78 21.65
CA ASN A 290 5.97 -10.87 21.44
C ASN A 290 6.75 -10.47 22.69
N ILE A 291 6.39 -9.36 23.36
CA ILE A 291 7.02 -8.96 24.62
C ILE A 291 6.87 -10.07 25.68
N GLY A 292 5.69 -10.65 25.80
CA GLY A 292 5.43 -11.78 26.70
C GLY A 292 6.33 -12.97 26.38
N MET A 293 6.50 -13.29 25.10
CA MET A 293 7.29 -14.42 24.64
C MET A 293 8.80 -14.21 24.81
N TYR A 294 9.33 -13.02 24.50
CA TYR A 294 10.77 -12.74 24.56
C TYR A 294 11.27 -12.39 25.97
N PHE A 295 10.44 -11.81 26.82
CA PHE A 295 10.88 -11.32 28.13
C PHE A 295 10.23 -12.10 29.28
N VAL A 296 8.90 -12.24 29.27
CA VAL A 296 8.18 -12.82 30.41
C VAL A 296 8.40 -14.33 30.51
N ALA A 297 8.27 -15.08 29.41
CA ALA A 297 8.43 -16.52 29.42
C ALA A 297 9.85 -16.96 29.86
N PRO A 298 10.95 -16.40 29.30
CA PRO A 298 12.30 -16.68 29.80
C PRO A 298 12.50 -16.29 31.26
N ALA A 299 11.99 -15.13 31.70
CA ALA A 299 12.12 -14.69 33.10
C ALA A 299 11.44 -15.66 34.08
N VAL A 300 10.22 -16.13 33.75
CA VAL A 300 9.50 -17.13 34.56
C VAL A 300 10.24 -18.46 34.60
N ILE A 301 10.80 -18.91 33.47
CA ILE A 301 11.61 -20.14 33.40
C ILE A 301 12.85 -20.00 34.30
N ILE A 302 13.59 -18.90 34.19
CA ILE A 302 14.78 -18.63 35.01
C ILE A 302 14.42 -18.58 36.49
N PHE A 303 13.34 -17.88 36.86
CA PHE A 303 12.87 -17.80 38.24
C PHE A 303 12.48 -19.17 38.80
N LYS A 304 11.77 -19.98 38.00
CA LYS A 304 11.37 -21.35 38.38
C LYS A 304 12.56 -22.30 38.53
N ILE A 305 13.60 -22.16 37.68
CA ILE A 305 14.84 -22.93 37.82
C ILE A 305 15.59 -22.49 39.07
N ARG A 306 15.69 -21.18 39.33
CA ARG A 306 16.38 -20.64 40.50
C ARG A 306 15.71 -21.04 41.81
N ASN A 307 14.38 -21.03 41.88
CA ASN A 307 13.62 -21.43 43.07
C ASN A 307 13.46 -22.95 43.22
N ARG A 308 13.94 -23.76 42.25
CA ARG A 308 14.02 -25.22 42.37
C ARG A 308 15.36 -25.71 42.94
N LYS A 309 16.37 -24.84 43.00
CA LYS A 309 17.59 -25.04 43.80
C LYS A 309 17.37 -24.50 45.20
#